data_AF-A0A9E5KM98-F1
#
_entry.id   AF-A0A9E5KM98-F1
#
_cell.length_a   1.000
_cell.length_b   1.000
_cell.length_c   1.000
_cell.angle_alpha   90.00
_cell.angle_beta   90.00
_cell.angle_gamma   90.00
#
_symmetry.space_group_name_H-M   'P 1'
#
loop_
_entity.id
_entity.type
_entity.pdbx_description
1 polymer ?
#
loop_
_entity_poly.entity_id
_entity_poly.type
_entity_poly.pdbx_seq_one_letter_code
_entity_poly.pdbx_strand_id
1 'polypeptide(L)'
;GAALELPRSLTDANAALDAARSLRTEMDALATQTAGLTRDARVNFRRVAFDLLFHGAAAPFDSQAMVIAGMRMAAARTELDQTLSNPLATGIDRKAVDEALLRFVQASANGLEPLPTPDHPEVTLTPILLPLEQAVAMLESRIPAPSPTAWPARSDVTRTTVVTPRDPDAVLAAATWIDAETRQVLAAAYQRARGARDTSSMQAITECTRAIEAGTALANQPDGWTSEAVCQGLRALAGAFSSEHAKQCADAVAAEATCVAFIPASLRNDLRNVATELRTRAITRGVRVAVMLPDLARGSNADTDLAVKALQDDAADLLRIGAMQGWVDTIGAVRAPSRAAFESVTKGWAAALRDPTRGKAARDAMDMFATEADLLVAGRFERMVRRGDPAAINACSGRSSELLQELDRRRSAWAAAWASGKANTEASRRMLQGSRMTEVLEWSAALQSHEGAERQLNAWGGFAAPADGWMPHPKAIAARSALALEAFLAGQDEAVEADIANVEADLPLMVVVARLAETLEPWLATRNTLGARLAVVRDAPARDAYLASDRALLMQLARCLTEVTRARSLRQSEVAKELQTLTTVICAEFAGRLDGDVARLAALKRLTAEIAARPATPAGASPKRR
;
A
#
# COMPACT_ATOMS: atom_id res chain seq x y z
N GLY A 1 2.81 10.78 11.25
CA GLY A 1 4.03 10.64 10.44
C GLY A 1 4.79 11.94 10.50
N ALA A 2 6.13 11.91 10.43
CA ALA A 2 6.89 13.13 10.19
C ALA A 2 6.45 13.75 8.85
N ALA A 3 6.34 15.06 8.77
CA ALA A 3 6.07 15.73 7.50
C ALA A 3 7.22 15.43 6.54
N LEU A 4 6.91 14.89 5.35
CA LEU A 4 7.90 14.75 4.29
C LEU A 4 8.22 16.17 3.81
N GLU A 5 9.50 16.51 3.71
CA GLU A 5 9.98 17.80 3.20
C GLU A 5 10.95 17.56 2.04
N LEU A 6 11.01 18.50 1.10
CA LEU A 6 12.06 18.49 0.09
C LEU A 6 13.43 18.74 0.74
N PRO A 7 14.51 18.14 0.20
CA PRO A 7 15.86 18.49 0.60
C PRO A 7 16.08 20.00 0.61
N ARG A 8 16.69 20.52 1.69
CA ARG A 8 16.98 21.96 1.84
C ARG A 8 17.85 22.51 0.71
N SER A 9 18.61 21.65 0.05
CA SER A 9 19.41 21.98 -1.14
C SER A 9 18.58 22.45 -2.34
N LEU A 10 17.25 22.30 -2.31
CA LEU A 10 16.33 22.63 -3.41
C LEU A 10 15.49 23.89 -3.19
N THR A 11 15.65 24.59 -2.05
CA THR A 11 14.83 25.77 -1.73
C THR A 11 15.00 26.90 -2.74
N ASP A 12 16.23 27.13 -3.22
CA ASP A 12 16.56 28.28 -4.07
C ASP A 12 16.80 27.91 -5.54
N ALA A 13 16.92 26.61 -5.86
CA ALA A 13 17.20 26.12 -7.19
C ALA A 13 16.52 24.76 -7.43
N ASN A 14 15.36 24.80 -8.07
CA ASN A 14 14.53 23.63 -8.35
C ASN A 14 13.94 23.67 -9.77
N ALA A 15 13.35 22.55 -10.20
CA ALA A 15 12.84 22.39 -11.56
C ALA A 15 11.71 23.35 -11.91
N ALA A 16 10.88 23.76 -10.94
CA ALA A 16 9.82 24.72 -11.19
C ALA A 16 10.39 26.10 -11.55
N LEU A 17 11.40 26.57 -10.81
CA LEU A 17 12.08 27.83 -11.09
C LEU A 17 12.88 27.79 -12.41
N ASP A 18 13.48 26.66 -12.75
CA ASP A 18 14.15 26.48 -14.04
C ASP A 18 13.16 26.55 -15.21
N ALA A 19 12.01 25.87 -15.09
CA ALA A 19 10.94 25.93 -16.08
C ALA A 19 10.35 27.35 -16.20
N ALA A 20 10.12 28.04 -15.07
CA ALA A 20 9.65 29.43 -15.06
C ALA A 20 10.63 30.37 -15.80
N ARG A 21 11.95 30.24 -15.54
CA ARG A 21 12.98 31.00 -16.26
C ARG A 21 12.96 30.72 -17.77
N SER A 22 12.80 29.46 -18.17
CA SER A 22 12.68 29.10 -19.60
C SER A 22 11.46 29.75 -20.24
N LEU A 23 10.29 29.69 -19.58
CA LEU A 23 9.07 30.31 -20.08
C LEU A 23 9.20 31.83 -20.21
N ARG A 24 9.92 32.49 -19.29
CA ARG A 24 10.17 33.92 -19.37
C ARG A 24 10.94 34.30 -20.64
N THR A 25 12.04 33.60 -20.92
CA THR A 25 12.83 33.80 -22.14
C THR A 25 11.99 33.55 -23.40
N GLU A 26 11.13 32.52 -23.40
CA GLU A 26 10.23 32.25 -24.53
C GLU A 26 9.19 33.36 -24.75
N MET A 27 8.63 33.92 -23.67
CA MET A 27 7.71 35.06 -23.77
C MET A 27 8.40 36.28 -24.37
N ASP A 28 9.63 36.60 -23.94
CA ASP A 28 10.42 37.70 -24.47
C ASP A 28 10.73 37.49 -25.97
N ALA A 29 11.00 36.25 -26.39
CA ALA A 29 11.18 35.91 -27.80
C ALA A 29 9.89 36.08 -28.62
N LEU A 30 8.74 35.61 -28.12
CA LEU A 30 7.44 35.81 -28.76
C LEU A 30 7.05 37.30 -28.83
N ALA A 31 7.53 38.11 -27.88
CA ALA A 31 7.29 39.55 -27.88
C ALA A 31 7.88 40.24 -29.11
N THR A 32 8.94 39.69 -29.71
CA THR A 32 9.58 40.22 -30.94
C THR A 32 8.82 39.89 -32.23
N GLN A 33 7.88 38.94 -32.19
CA GLN A 33 7.07 38.56 -33.35
C GLN A 33 5.94 39.55 -33.61
N THR A 34 5.41 39.58 -34.83
CA THR A 34 4.27 40.41 -35.21
C THR A 34 3.06 40.14 -34.31
N ALA A 35 2.44 41.22 -33.81
CA ALA A 35 1.25 41.11 -32.96
C ALA A 35 0.10 40.44 -33.71
N GLY A 36 -0.64 39.62 -32.98
CA GLY A 36 -1.75 38.85 -33.53
C GLY A 36 -2.29 37.88 -32.50
N LEU A 37 -3.56 37.51 -32.66
CA LEU A 37 -4.30 36.77 -31.65
C LEU A 37 -3.66 35.44 -31.25
N THR A 38 -3.12 34.71 -32.23
CA THR A 38 -2.39 33.47 -31.99
C THR A 38 -1.13 33.70 -31.16
N ARG A 39 -0.35 34.74 -31.47
CA ARG A 39 0.86 35.09 -30.74
C ARG A 39 0.53 35.54 -29.31
N ASP A 40 -0.52 36.33 -29.13
CA ASP A 40 -0.95 36.81 -27.81
C ASP A 40 -1.47 35.65 -26.94
N ALA A 41 -2.21 34.70 -27.52
CA ALA A 41 -2.60 33.47 -26.83
C ALA A 41 -1.38 32.66 -26.36
N ARG A 42 -0.34 32.52 -27.21
CA ARG A 42 0.90 31.81 -26.83
C ARG A 42 1.65 32.48 -25.69
N VAL A 43 1.69 33.82 -25.68
CA VAL A 43 2.30 34.61 -24.60
C VAL A 43 1.52 34.42 -23.30
N ASN A 44 0.19 34.58 -23.34
CA ASN A 44 -0.64 34.45 -22.14
C ASN A 44 -0.66 33.03 -21.56
N PHE A 45 -0.63 32.00 -22.41
CA PHE A 45 -0.49 30.61 -21.95
C PHE A 45 0.80 30.40 -21.14
N ARG A 46 1.92 30.95 -21.64
CA ARG A 46 3.21 30.91 -20.95
C ARG A 46 3.22 31.76 -19.69
N ARG A 47 2.51 32.90 -19.67
CA ARG A 47 2.36 33.74 -18.48
C ARG A 47 1.64 33.02 -17.36
N VAL A 48 0.50 32.38 -17.65
CA VAL A 48 -0.23 31.57 -16.66
C VAL A 48 0.64 30.44 -16.14
N ALA A 49 1.34 29.72 -17.02
CA ALA A 49 2.26 28.65 -16.62
C ALA A 49 3.43 29.18 -15.76
N PHE A 50 3.98 30.35 -16.10
CA PHE A 50 5.01 31.04 -15.33
C PHE A 50 4.52 31.38 -13.92
N ASP A 51 3.35 32.01 -13.78
CA ASP A 51 2.78 32.41 -12.49
C ASP A 51 2.57 31.17 -11.59
N LEU A 52 2.05 30.07 -12.15
CA LEU A 52 1.89 28.80 -11.43
C LEU A 52 3.21 28.24 -10.90
N LEU A 53 4.25 28.23 -11.73
CA LEU A 53 5.55 27.67 -11.37
C LEU A 53 6.30 28.57 -10.38
N PHE A 54 6.31 29.88 -10.61
CA PHE A 54 7.04 30.84 -9.81
C PHE A 54 6.44 30.95 -8.40
N HIS A 55 5.13 31.13 -8.30
CA HIS A 55 4.45 31.22 -7.01
C HIS A 55 4.28 29.85 -6.34
N GLY A 56 4.04 28.80 -7.12
CA GLY A 56 3.95 27.44 -6.60
C GLY A 56 5.26 26.90 -6.04
N ALA A 57 6.42 27.36 -6.53
CA ALA A 57 7.72 26.93 -6.02
C ALA A 57 7.95 27.28 -4.54
N ALA A 58 7.27 28.30 -4.02
CA ALA A 58 7.31 28.71 -2.62
C ALA A 58 6.28 27.97 -1.74
N ALA A 59 5.41 27.15 -2.33
CA ALA A 59 4.38 26.44 -1.59
C ALA A 59 4.96 25.28 -0.76
N PRO A 60 4.32 24.94 0.39
CA PRO A 60 4.68 23.77 1.18
C PRO A 60 4.68 22.48 0.36
N PHE A 61 5.49 21.49 0.75
CA PHE A 61 5.66 20.26 -0.04
C PHE A 61 4.40 19.39 -0.13
N ASP A 62 3.46 19.50 0.80
CA ASP A 62 2.12 18.87 0.70
C ASP A 62 1.17 19.59 -0.28
N SER A 63 1.56 20.78 -0.73
CA SER A 63 0.72 21.73 -1.47
C SER A 63 1.25 22.00 -2.90
N GLN A 64 1.42 20.95 -3.69
CA GLN A 64 2.16 21.00 -4.97
C GLN A 64 1.28 21.16 -6.24
N ALA A 65 -0.03 21.33 -6.10
CA ALA A 65 -0.94 21.34 -7.26
C ALA A 65 -0.64 22.49 -8.24
N MET A 66 -0.28 23.68 -7.76
CA MET A 66 0.16 24.80 -8.62
C MET A 66 1.38 24.44 -9.46
N VAL A 67 2.42 23.88 -8.83
CA VAL A 67 3.66 23.50 -9.53
C VAL A 67 3.36 22.46 -10.60
N ILE A 68 2.56 21.44 -10.27
CA ILE A 68 2.23 20.37 -11.22
C ILE A 68 1.38 20.88 -12.39
N ALA A 69 0.40 21.76 -12.13
CA ALA A 69 -0.36 22.43 -13.18
C ALA A 69 0.55 23.25 -14.11
N GLY A 70 1.49 24.01 -13.54
CA GLY A 70 2.48 24.78 -14.30
C GLY A 70 3.40 23.90 -15.15
N MET A 71 3.88 22.77 -14.61
CA MET A 71 4.73 21.82 -15.34
C MET A 71 3.99 21.16 -16.50
N ARG A 72 2.70 20.84 -16.32
CA ARG A 72 1.84 20.32 -17.39
C ARG A 72 1.66 21.31 -18.53
N MET A 73 1.38 22.57 -18.20
CA MET A 73 1.28 23.63 -19.21
C MET A 73 2.62 23.83 -19.93
N ALA A 74 3.73 23.87 -19.19
CA ALA A 74 5.05 23.95 -19.79
C ALA A 74 5.31 22.78 -20.74
N ALA A 75 4.96 21.55 -20.39
CA ALA A 75 5.12 20.38 -21.25
C ALA A 75 4.25 20.43 -22.52
N ALA A 76 3.03 20.96 -22.44
CA ALA A 76 2.09 21.04 -23.56
C ALA A 76 2.36 22.21 -24.54
N ARG A 77 3.22 23.17 -24.17
CA ARG A 77 3.39 24.44 -24.90
C ARG A 77 3.82 24.28 -26.37
N THR A 78 4.73 23.35 -26.65
CA THR A 78 5.25 23.15 -28.02
C THR A 78 4.17 22.59 -28.94
N GLU A 79 3.37 21.65 -28.44
CA GLU A 79 2.28 21.06 -29.20
C GLU A 79 1.10 22.05 -29.37
N LEU A 80 0.86 22.89 -28.36
CA LEU A 80 -0.08 24.00 -28.48
C LEU A 80 0.36 24.98 -29.58
N ASP A 81 1.64 25.38 -29.59
CA ASP A 81 2.17 26.28 -30.61
C ASP A 81 2.00 25.69 -32.02
N GLN A 82 2.28 24.39 -32.19
CA GLN A 82 2.08 23.67 -33.45
C GLN A 82 0.60 23.65 -33.84
N THR A 83 -0.29 23.27 -32.93
CA THR A 83 -1.74 23.20 -33.16
C THR A 83 -2.30 24.56 -33.58
N LEU A 84 -1.88 25.64 -32.92
CA LEU A 84 -2.31 26.99 -33.25
C LEU A 84 -1.66 27.55 -34.54
N SER A 85 -0.53 26.99 -34.98
CA SER A 85 0.15 27.37 -36.24
C SER A 85 -0.41 26.64 -37.46
N ASN A 86 -1.06 25.50 -37.26
CA ASN A 86 -1.47 24.65 -38.36
C ASN A 86 -2.52 25.34 -39.24
N PRO A 87 -2.42 25.23 -40.58
CA PRO A 87 -3.48 25.68 -41.47
C PRO A 87 -4.76 24.90 -41.16
N LEU A 88 -5.88 25.60 -41.14
CA LEU A 88 -7.17 25.00 -40.80
C LEU A 88 -7.53 23.90 -41.80
N ALA A 89 -8.00 22.76 -41.28
CA ALA A 89 -8.61 21.74 -42.11
C ALA A 89 -9.92 22.28 -42.74
N THR A 90 -10.26 21.75 -43.91
CA THR A 90 -11.48 22.11 -44.65
C THR A 90 -12.73 21.87 -43.78
N GLY A 91 -13.54 22.90 -43.56
CA GLY A 91 -14.78 22.80 -42.78
C GLY A 91 -14.70 23.28 -41.32
N ILE A 92 -13.53 23.72 -40.83
CA ILE A 92 -13.41 24.36 -39.50
C ILE A 92 -13.80 25.84 -39.59
N ASP A 93 -14.69 26.28 -38.69
CA ASP A 93 -15.07 27.70 -38.58
C ASP A 93 -13.96 28.53 -37.92
N ARG A 94 -13.18 29.23 -38.75
CA ARG A 94 -12.11 30.12 -38.28
C ARG A 94 -12.61 31.19 -37.32
N LYS A 95 -13.81 31.72 -37.54
CA LYS A 95 -14.37 32.78 -36.70
C LYS A 95 -14.60 32.28 -35.27
N ALA A 96 -15.11 31.06 -35.12
CA ALA A 96 -15.32 30.43 -33.82
C ALA A 96 -13.99 30.18 -33.07
N VAL A 97 -12.94 29.76 -33.79
CA VAL A 97 -11.59 29.57 -33.22
C VAL A 97 -11.03 30.91 -32.74
N ASP A 98 -11.08 31.96 -33.57
CA ASP A 98 -10.56 33.28 -33.21
C ASP A 98 -11.37 33.89 -32.04
N GLU A 99 -12.69 33.71 -31.99
CA GLU A 99 -13.51 34.16 -30.85
C GLU A 99 -13.16 33.45 -29.54
N ALA A 100 -12.89 32.14 -29.59
CA ALA A 100 -12.44 31.38 -28.43
C ALA A 100 -11.04 31.82 -27.95
N LEU A 101 -10.10 32.06 -28.87
CA LEU A 101 -8.77 32.59 -28.55
C LEU A 101 -8.83 34.01 -27.95
N LEU A 102 -9.73 34.86 -28.46
CA LEU A 102 -9.94 36.20 -27.90
C LEU A 102 -10.45 36.15 -26.47
N ARG A 103 -11.44 35.29 -26.19
CA ARG A 103 -11.93 35.07 -24.81
C ARG A 103 -10.82 34.57 -23.88
N PHE A 104 -9.95 33.68 -24.36
CA PHE A 104 -8.79 33.23 -23.59
C PHE A 104 -7.82 34.39 -23.30
N VAL A 105 -7.44 35.17 -24.32
CA VAL A 105 -6.53 36.31 -24.18
C VAL A 105 -7.08 37.35 -23.20
N GLN A 106 -8.38 37.62 -23.24
CA GLN A 106 -9.04 38.53 -22.29
C GLN A 106 -9.05 37.97 -20.87
N ALA A 107 -9.40 36.69 -20.69
CA ALA A 107 -9.44 36.04 -19.37
C ALA A 107 -8.06 35.93 -18.70
N SER A 108 -6.99 35.89 -19.50
CA SER A 108 -5.60 35.74 -19.04
C SER A 108 -4.77 37.03 -19.10
N ALA A 109 -5.39 38.17 -19.43
CA ALA A 109 -4.68 39.44 -19.64
C ALA A 109 -3.87 39.91 -18.41
N ASN A 110 -4.34 39.55 -17.21
CA ASN A 110 -3.68 39.88 -15.94
C ASN A 110 -2.85 38.72 -15.37
N GLY A 111 -2.66 37.61 -16.09
CA GLY A 111 -2.08 36.40 -15.53
C GLY A 111 -3.02 35.78 -14.48
N LEU A 112 -2.45 35.32 -13.36
CA LEU A 112 -3.20 34.71 -12.25
C LEU A 112 -3.53 35.70 -11.12
N GLU A 113 -4.09 36.88 -11.41
CA GLU A 113 -4.51 37.83 -10.36
C GLU A 113 -6.04 37.77 -10.13
N PRO A 114 -6.52 37.45 -8.91
CA PRO A 114 -5.77 37.09 -7.69
C PRO A 114 -5.16 35.69 -7.75
N LEU A 115 -4.04 35.50 -7.03
CA LEU A 115 -3.32 34.23 -7.01
C LEU A 115 -4.20 33.09 -6.47
N PRO A 116 -4.20 31.91 -7.13
CA PRO A 116 -4.90 30.75 -6.62
C PRO A 116 -4.28 30.24 -5.32
N THR A 117 -5.07 29.48 -4.55
CA THR A 117 -4.55 28.66 -3.46
C THR A 117 -3.64 27.55 -4.01
N PRO A 118 -2.46 27.29 -3.42
CA PRO A 118 -1.52 26.27 -3.89
C PRO A 118 -2.09 24.86 -4.09
N ASP A 119 -3.07 24.47 -3.28
CA ASP A 119 -3.70 23.14 -3.29
C ASP A 119 -4.77 22.96 -4.36
N HIS A 120 -5.41 24.07 -4.74
CA HIS A 120 -6.62 24.07 -5.56
C HIS A 120 -6.59 25.12 -6.68
N PRO A 121 -5.54 25.16 -7.53
CA PRO A 121 -5.44 26.14 -8.61
C PRO A 121 -6.51 26.00 -9.68
N GLU A 122 -7.11 24.80 -9.82
CA GLU A 122 -8.25 24.51 -10.70
C GLU A 122 -9.38 25.55 -10.66
N VAL A 123 -9.68 26.09 -9.48
CA VAL A 123 -10.83 26.99 -9.26
C VAL A 123 -10.63 28.28 -10.05
N THR A 124 -9.40 28.80 -10.02
CA THR A 124 -9.01 29.99 -10.79
C THR A 124 -8.72 29.65 -12.25
N LEU A 125 -8.13 28.47 -12.52
CA LEU A 125 -7.71 28.07 -13.87
C LEU A 125 -8.88 27.69 -14.79
N THR A 126 -9.97 27.14 -14.25
CA THR A 126 -11.13 26.68 -15.04
C THR A 126 -11.70 27.75 -15.96
N PRO A 127 -12.11 28.94 -15.48
CA PRO A 127 -12.64 29.98 -16.36
C PRO A 127 -11.60 30.56 -17.32
N ILE A 128 -10.31 30.50 -16.96
CA ILE A 128 -9.21 31.01 -17.80
C ILE A 128 -8.92 30.06 -18.96
N LEU A 129 -8.79 28.75 -18.72
CA LEU A 129 -8.33 27.80 -19.73
C LEU A 129 -9.45 27.23 -20.62
N LEU A 130 -10.72 27.28 -20.17
CA LEU A 130 -11.86 26.74 -20.92
C LEU A 130 -11.97 27.29 -22.36
N PRO A 131 -11.79 28.60 -22.64
CA PRO A 131 -11.85 29.10 -24.02
C PRO A 131 -10.70 28.60 -24.89
N LEU A 132 -9.50 28.40 -24.33
CA LEU A 132 -8.36 27.86 -25.08
C LEU A 132 -8.62 26.41 -25.49
N GLU A 133 -9.17 25.60 -24.59
CA GLU A 133 -9.54 24.21 -24.91
C GLU A 133 -10.62 24.12 -25.98
N GLN A 134 -11.61 25.02 -25.97
CA GLN A 134 -12.61 25.09 -27.03
C GLN A 134 -11.97 25.34 -28.40
N ALA A 135 -11.01 26.26 -28.47
CA ALA A 135 -10.25 26.52 -29.70
C ALA A 135 -9.46 25.28 -30.14
N VAL A 136 -8.77 24.60 -29.21
CA VAL A 136 -8.01 23.37 -29.50
C VAL A 136 -8.92 22.24 -29.99
N ALA A 137 -10.07 22.02 -29.36
CA ALA A 137 -11.02 20.98 -29.76
C ALA A 137 -11.53 21.17 -31.19
N MET A 138 -11.81 22.43 -31.58
CA MET A 138 -12.20 22.79 -32.94
C MET A 138 -11.06 22.50 -33.94
N LEU A 139 -9.81 22.81 -33.58
CA LEU A 139 -8.63 22.58 -34.42
C LEU A 139 -8.28 21.08 -34.56
N GLU A 140 -8.54 20.27 -33.53
CA GLU A 140 -8.41 18.82 -33.57
C GLU A 140 -9.57 18.13 -34.32
N SER A 141 -10.49 18.89 -34.95
CA SER A 141 -11.66 18.40 -35.69
C SER A 141 -12.62 17.54 -34.86
N ARG A 142 -12.64 17.73 -33.54
CA ARG A 142 -13.58 17.08 -32.64
C ARG A 142 -14.81 17.98 -32.49
N ILE A 143 -16.02 17.41 -32.59
CA ILE A 143 -17.23 18.11 -32.12
C ILE A 143 -16.91 18.56 -30.69
N PRO A 144 -17.22 19.81 -30.27
CA PRO A 144 -17.04 20.23 -28.89
C PRO A 144 -17.97 19.42 -27.99
N ALA A 145 -17.58 18.17 -27.72
CA ALA A 145 -18.11 17.38 -26.64
C ALA A 145 -17.67 18.05 -25.34
N PRO A 146 -18.45 17.92 -24.24
CA PRO A 146 -17.95 18.30 -22.93
C PRO A 146 -16.59 17.63 -22.74
N SER A 147 -15.58 18.42 -22.40
CA SER A 147 -14.23 17.91 -22.20
C SER A 147 -14.34 16.71 -21.25
N PRO A 148 -13.83 15.52 -21.64
CA PRO A 148 -13.84 14.39 -20.73
C PRO A 148 -13.12 14.83 -19.46
N THR A 149 -13.73 14.57 -18.31
CA THR A 149 -13.11 14.89 -17.01
C THR A 149 -11.70 14.32 -17.00
N ALA A 150 -10.76 14.98 -16.34
CA ALA A 150 -9.42 14.45 -16.11
C ALA A 150 -9.37 13.37 -15.01
N TRP A 151 -10.49 13.13 -14.35
CA TRP A 151 -10.62 12.27 -13.18
C TRP A 151 -11.79 11.30 -13.40
N PRO A 152 -11.53 9.99 -13.61
CA PRO A 152 -12.60 9.00 -13.69
C PRO A 152 -13.31 8.86 -12.33
N ALA A 153 -14.61 8.57 -12.36
CA ALA A 153 -15.31 8.15 -11.15
C ALA A 153 -14.80 6.78 -10.72
N ARG A 154 -14.82 6.47 -9.42
CA ARG A 154 -14.41 5.14 -8.91
C ARG A 154 -15.18 4.00 -9.59
N SER A 155 -16.47 4.20 -9.88
CA SER A 155 -17.33 3.23 -10.57
C SER A 155 -16.84 2.87 -11.96
N ASP A 156 -16.11 3.77 -12.62
CA ASP A 156 -15.66 3.59 -14.01
C ASP A 156 -14.40 2.72 -14.10
N VAL A 157 -13.70 2.51 -12.97
CA VAL A 157 -12.38 1.87 -12.91
C VAL A 157 -12.30 0.68 -11.93
N THR A 158 -13.24 0.54 -10.99
CA THR A 158 -13.23 -0.62 -10.09
C THR A 158 -13.78 -1.86 -10.79
N ARG A 159 -12.91 -2.85 -11.05
CA ARG A 159 -13.34 -4.25 -11.13
C ARG A 159 -13.88 -4.63 -9.75
N THR A 160 -15.18 -4.86 -9.66
CA THR A 160 -15.90 -5.28 -8.46
C THR A 160 -15.24 -6.46 -7.74
N THR A 161 -14.46 -6.19 -6.69
CA THR A 161 -14.35 -7.09 -5.55
C THR A 161 -15.28 -6.58 -4.46
N VAL A 162 -16.51 -7.08 -4.53
CA VAL A 162 -17.53 -6.87 -3.50
C VAL A 162 -17.07 -7.60 -2.24
N VAL A 163 -16.50 -6.88 -1.28
CA VAL A 163 -16.52 -7.34 0.12
C VAL A 163 -17.85 -6.87 0.68
N THR A 164 -18.86 -7.74 0.66
CA THR A 164 -20.11 -7.52 1.39
C THR A 164 -19.82 -7.52 2.89
N PRO A 165 -20.02 -6.43 3.65
CA PRO A 165 -20.13 -6.52 5.09
C PRO A 165 -21.46 -7.24 5.41
N ARG A 166 -21.41 -8.27 6.27
CA ARG A 166 -22.65 -8.87 6.82
C ARG A 166 -23.36 -7.83 7.70
N ASP A 167 -24.69 -7.85 7.68
CA ASP A 167 -25.54 -6.93 8.42
C ASP A 167 -25.42 -7.15 9.95
N PRO A 168 -24.89 -6.17 10.72
CA PRO A 168 -24.74 -6.27 12.18
C PRO A 168 -26.06 -6.47 12.93
N ASP A 169 -27.16 -5.98 12.39
CA ASP A 169 -28.48 -6.09 13.05
C ASP A 169 -29.00 -7.53 12.96
N ALA A 170 -28.72 -8.22 11.85
CA ALA A 170 -29.05 -9.63 11.68
C ALA A 170 -28.25 -10.52 12.65
N VAL A 171 -26.97 -10.19 12.89
CA VAL A 171 -26.11 -10.92 13.85
C VAL A 171 -26.61 -10.76 15.28
N LEU A 172 -26.93 -9.52 15.70
CA LEU A 172 -27.46 -9.26 17.05
C LEU A 172 -28.82 -9.92 17.29
N ALA A 173 -29.68 -9.95 16.26
CA ALA A 173 -30.99 -10.62 16.33
C ALA A 173 -30.87 -12.15 16.46
N ALA A 174 -29.87 -12.76 15.83
CA ALA A 174 -29.65 -14.21 15.87
C ALA A 174 -29.08 -14.71 17.22
N ALA A 175 -28.47 -13.82 18.02
CA ALA A 175 -27.85 -14.16 19.29
C ALA A 175 -28.86 -14.25 20.45
N THR A 176 -29.60 -15.37 20.51
CA THR A 176 -30.66 -15.62 21.51
C THR A 176 -30.16 -15.82 22.94
N TRP A 177 -28.87 -16.11 23.12
CA TRP A 177 -28.20 -16.30 24.42
C TRP A 177 -27.91 -14.98 25.16
N ILE A 178 -27.97 -13.84 24.47
CA ILE A 178 -27.79 -12.52 25.06
C ILE A 178 -29.07 -12.12 25.81
N ASP A 179 -28.94 -11.69 27.06
CA ASP A 179 -30.09 -11.21 27.84
C ASP A 179 -30.70 -9.93 27.25
N ALA A 180 -31.96 -9.66 27.59
CA ALA A 180 -32.72 -8.56 27.02
C ALA A 180 -32.08 -7.18 27.31
N GLU A 181 -31.49 -7.00 28.49
CA GLU A 181 -30.87 -5.74 28.91
C GLU A 181 -29.62 -5.46 28.08
N THR A 182 -28.74 -6.45 27.91
CA THR A 182 -27.55 -6.33 27.05
C THR A 182 -27.91 -6.04 25.60
N ARG A 183 -28.93 -6.72 25.06
CA ARG A 183 -29.38 -6.51 23.69
C ARG A 183 -29.87 -5.07 23.46
N GLN A 184 -30.59 -4.51 24.43
CA GLN A 184 -31.07 -3.14 24.38
C GLN A 184 -29.91 -2.12 24.42
N VAL A 185 -28.92 -2.33 25.29
CA VAL A 185 -27.74 -1.47 25.39
C VAL A 185 -26.91 -1.49 24.09
N LEU A 186 -26.73 -2.67 23.49
CA LEU A 186 -26.00 -2.84 22.22
C LEU A 186 -26.71 -2.16 21.05
N ALA A 187 -28.03 -2.35 20.91
CA ALA A 187 -28.82 -1.71 19.86
C ALA A 187 -28.74 -0.18 19.94
N ALA A 188 -28.81 0.38 21.16
CA ALA A 188 -28.65 1.82 21.39
C ALA A 188 -27.23 2.31 21.07
N ALA A 189 -26.20 1.51 21.34
CA ALA A 189 -24.81 1.83 20.99
C ALA A 189 -24.58 1.78 19.47
N TYR A 190 -25.13 0.79 18.77
CA TYR A 190 -25.02 0.64 17.31
C TYR A 190 -25.66 1.83 16.59
N GLN A 191 -26.83 2.28 17.05
CA GLN A 191 -27.48 3.47 16.47
C GLN A 191 -26.66 4.75 16.70
N ARG A 192 -26.10 4.94 17.90
CA ARG A 192 -25.23 6.09 18.18
C ARG A 192 -23.97 6.08 17.31
N ALA A 193 -23.30 4.94 17.20
CA ALA A 193 -22.10 4.77 16.38
C ALA A 193 -22.37 4.98 14.88
N ARG A 194 -23.49 4.47 14.34
CA ARG A 194 -23.93 4.73 12.96
C ARG A 194 -24.29 6.20 12.72
N GLY A 195 -24.83 6.88 13.73
CA GLY A 195 -25.12 8.32 13.68
C GLY A 195 -23.86 9.18 13.60
N ALA A 196 -22.77 8.78 14.27
CA ALA A 196 -21.50 9.51 14.28
C ALA A 196 -20.71 9.41 12.96
N ARG A 197 -20.84 8.30 12.22
CA ARG A 197 -20.21 8.05 10.90
C ARG A 197 -18.68 8.19 10.85
N ASP A 198 -18.00 8.13 11.99
CA ASP A 198 -16.54 8.14 12.05
C ASP A 198 -15.97 6.71 11.98
N THR A 199 -14.69 6.62 11.60
CA THR A 199 -13.97 5.35 11.40
C THR A 199 -13.88 4.51 12.68
N SER A 200 -13.68 5.14 13.83
CA SER A 200 -13.58 4.46 15.13
C SER A 200 -14.89 3.79 15.55
N SER A 201 -16.02 4.49 15.38
CA SER A 201 -17.37 4.00 15.64
C SER A 201 -17.72 2.80 14.77
N MET A 202 -17.37 2.84 13.47
CA MET A 202 -17.61 1.72 12.55
C MET A 202 -16.73 0.50 12.85
N GLN A 203 -15.48 0.72 13.25
CA GLN A 203 -14.60 -0.35 13.70
C GLN A 203 -15.12 -1.00 14.99
N ALA A 204 -15.62 -0.22 15.94
CA ALA A 204 -16.22 -0.72 17.17
C ALA A 204 -17.47 -1.60 16.91
N ILE A 205 -18.34 -1.21 15.97
CA ILE A 205 -19.46 -2.06 15.53
C ILE A 205 -18.95 -3.39 14.97
N THR A 206 -17.91 -3.35 14.12
CA THR A 206 -17.36 -4.55 13.48
C THR A 206 -16.79 -5.53 14.51
N GLU A 207 -15.99 -5.05 15.46
CA GLU A 207 -15.42 -5.91 16.50
C GLU A 207 -16.50 -6.44 17.46
N CYS A 208 -17.50 -5.61 17.80
CA CYS A 208 -18.62 -6.05 18.61
C CYS A 208 -19.46 -7.14 17.91
N THR A 209 -19.63 -7.02 16.60
CA THR A 209 -20.34 -8.03 15.78
C THR A 209 -19.57 -9.35 15.81
N ARG A 210 -18.24 -9.33 15.63
CA ARG A 210 -17.40 -10.54 15.75
C ARG A 210 -17.49 -11.18 17.14
N ALA A 211 -17.50 -10.36 18.19
CA ALA A 211 -17.64 -10.85 19.57
C ALA A 211 -18.97 -11.58 19.80
N ILE A 212 -20.07 -11.04 19.26
CA ILE A 212 -21.40 -11.67 19.35
C ILE A 212 -21.42 -13.01 18.59
N GLU A 213 -20.85 -13.07 17.39
CA GLU A 213 -20.76 -14.31 16.61
C GLU A 213 -19.95 -15.38 17.35
N ALA A 214 -18.81 -14.99 17.91
CA ALA A 214 -18.00 -15.90 18.72
C ALA A 214 -18.79 -16.38 19.94
N GLY A 215 -19.38 -15.48 20.74
CA GLY A 215 -20.20 -15.81 21.91
C GLY A 215 -21.36 -16.76 21.60
N THR A 216 -21.95 -16.64 20.41
CA THR A 216 -23.00 -17.55 19.92
C THR A 216 -22.49 -18.99 19.72
N ALA A 217 -21.26 -19.15 19.24
CA ALA A 217 -20.62 -20.46 19.18
C ALA A 217 -20.30 -21.02 20.58
N LEU A 218 -20.04 -20.15 21.58
CA LEU A 218 -19.67 -20.53 22.94
C LEU A 218 -20.85 -20.95 23.81
N ALA A 219 -22.00 -20.27 23.70
CA ALA A 219 -23.22 -20.59 24.46
C ALA A 219 -23.74 -22.02 24.21
N ASN A 220 -23.31 -22.63 23.10
CA ASN A 220 -23.63 -24.00 22.74
C ASN A 220 -22.63 -25.05 23.27
N GLN A 221 -21.58 -24.65 24.02
CA GLN A 221 -20.60 -25.57 24.60
C GLN A 221 -20.78 -25.72 26.13
N PRO A 222 -20.75 -26.95 26.67
CA PRO A 222 -20.98 -27.23 28.10
C PRO A 222 -19.88 -26.69 29.02
N ASP A 223 -18.69 -26.42 28.49
CA ASP A 223 -17.52 -25.91 29.23
C ASP A 223 -17.28 -24.40 28.96
N GLY A 224 -18.23 -23.72 28.31
CA GLY A 224 -18.19 -22.30 27.98
C GLY A 224 -18.50 -21.40 29.19
N TRP A 225 -18.44 -20.08 29.00
CA TRP A 225 -18.72 -19.11 30.07
C TRP A 225 -20.11 -19.26 30.69
N THR A 226 -20.32 -18.64 31.85
CA THR A 226 -21.65 -18.20 32.24
C THR A 226 -22.11 -17.11 31.25
N SER A 227 -23.33 -17.22 30.70
CA SER A 227 -23.89 -16.20 29.79
C SER A 227 -23.82 -14.79 30.38
N GLU A 228 -23.86 -14.71 31.70
CA GLU A 228 -23.74 -13.50 32.52
C GLU A 228 -22.41 -12.74 32.31
N ALA A 229 -21.27 -13.43 32.31
CA ALA A 229 -19.98 -12.76 32.14
C ALA A 229 -19.81 -12.21 30.70
N VAL A 230 -20.30 -12.93 29.68
CA VAL A 230 -20.23 -12.48 28.27
C VAL A 230 -21.11 -11.26 28.07
N CYS A 231 -22.31 -11.28 28.65
CA CYS A 231 -23.22 -10.16 28.63
C CYS A 231 -22.64 -8.93 29.35
N GLN A 232 -21.94 -9.12 30.47
CA GLN A 232 -21.25 -8.05 31.19
C GLN A 232 -20.13 -7.41 30.34
N GLY A 233 -19.32 -8.21 29.64
CA GLY A 233 -18.30 -7.70 28.73
C GLY A 233 -18.88 -6.95 27.53
N LEU A 234 -19.97 -7.44 26.94
CA LEU A 234 -20.68 -6.76 25.84
C LEU A 234 -21.30 -5.43 26.29
N ARG A 235 -21.86 -5.34 27.51
CA ARG A 235 -22.35 -4.08 28.08
C ARG A 235 -21.24 -3.06 28.29
N ALA A 236 -20.09 -3.49 28.81
CA ALA A 236 -18.93 -2.62 29.01
C ALA A 236 -18.41 -2.07 27.67
N LEU A 237 -18.30 -2.94 26.65
CA LEU A 237 -17.91 -2.55 25.30
C LEU A 237 -18.90 -1.55 24.69
N ALA A 238 -20.20 -1.78 24.81
CA ALA A 238 -21.24 -0.86 24.34
C ALA A 238 -21.21 0.51 25.05
N GLY A 239 -20.81 0.55 26.32
CA GLY A 239 -20.57 1.78 27.07
C GLY A 239 -19.34 2.55 26.59
N ALA A 240 -18.33 1.85 26.06
CA ALA A 240 -17.06 2.43 25.63
C ALA A 240 -17.03 2.89 24.16
N PHE A 241 -18.08 2.65 23.34
CA PHE A 241 -18.10 2.96 21.89
C PHE A 241 -17.71 4.40 21.51
N SER A 242 -17.89 5.37 22.40
CA SER A 242 -17.55 6.77 22.19
C SER A 242 -16.30 7.23 22.95
N SER A 243 -15.51 6.31 23.51
CA SER A 243 -14.31 6.61 24.28
C SER A 243 -13.05 6.08 23.58
N GLU A 244 -11.90 6.67 23.91
CA GLU A 244 -10.58 6.21 23.44
C GLU A 244 -10.28 4.75 23.88
N HIS A 245 -11.01 4.24 24.88
CA HIS A 245 -10.86 2.91 25.46
C HIS A 245 -11.70 1.82 24.75
N ALA A 246 -12.49 2.17 23.74
CA ALA A 246 -13.32 1.23 22.96
C ALA A 246 -12.49 0.07 22.40
N LYS A 247 -11.31 0.38 21.86
CA LYS A 247 -10.40 -0.59 21.26
C LYS A 247 -9.88 -1.59 22.28
N GLN A 248 -9.48 -1.13 23.47
CA GLN A 248 -8.96 -2.00 24.53
C GLN A 248 -10.03 -2.98 25.02
N CYS A 249 -11.27 -2.52 25.18
CA CYS A 249 -12.40 -3.40 25.52
C CYS A 249 -12.69 -4.42 24.40
N ALA A 250 -12.62 -3.99 23.14
CA ALA A 250 -12.83 -4.86 21.99
C ALA A 250 -11.75 -5.95 21.89
N ASP A 251 -10.47 -5.58 22.05
CA ASP A 251 -9.34 -6.49 22.00
C ASP A 251 -9.40 -7.54 23.13
N ALA A 252 -9.84 -7.14 24.34
CA ALA A 252 -10.04 -8.05 25.46
C ALA A 252 -11.14 -9.09 25.16
N VAL A 253 -12.30 -8.64 24.67
CA VAL A 253 -13.42 -9.51 24.30
C VAL A 253 -13.05 -10.44 23.14
N ALA A 254 -12.30 -9.96 22.15
CA ALA A 254 -11.83 -10.76 21.03
C ALA A 254 -10.82 -11.86 21.44
N ALA A 255 -9.88 -11.53 22.34
CA ALA A 255 -8.95 -12.50 22.91
C ALA A 255 -9.71 -13.59 23.68
N GLU A 256 -10.70 -13.18 24.47
CA GLU A 256 -11.52 -14.11 25.24
C GLU A 256 -12.34 -15.04 24.34
N ALA A 257 -13.02 -14.49 23.33
CA ALA A 257 -13.74 -15.23 22.31
C ALA A 257 -12.85 -16.30 21.65
N THR A 258 -11.61 -15.94 21.31
CA THR A 258 -10.62 -16.83 20.71
C THR A 258 -10.30 -18.01 21.64
N CYS A 259 -10.06 -17.76 22.92
CA CYS A 259 -9.72 -18.80 23.89
C CYS A 259 -10.81 -19.87 24.04
N VAL A 260 -12.07 -19.44 24.10
CA VAL A 260 -13.17 -20.38 24.32
C VAL A 260 -13.53 -21.13 23.05
N ALA A 261 -13.50 -20.45 21.90
CA ALA A 261 -13.80 -21.06 20.60
C ALA A 261 -12.74 -22.08 20.17
N PHE A 262 -11.54 -22.03 20.77
CA PHE A 262 -10.51 -23.01 20.55
C PHE A 262 -10.96 -24.40 21.05
N ILE A 263 -10.94 -25.40 20.16
CA ILE A 263 -11.33 -26.79 20.46
C ILE A 263 -10.08 -27.68 20.50
N PRO A 264 -9.57 -28.08 21.68
CA PRO A 264 -8.38 -28.92 21.77
C PRO A 264 -8.58 -30.34 21.22
N ALA A 265 -9.82 -30.83 21.15
CA ALA A 265 -10.13 -32.21 20.79
C ALA A 265 -9.60 -32.61 19.39
N SER A 266 -9.55 -31.65 18.45
CA SER A 266 -9.04 -31.85 17.09
C SER A 266 -7.51 -32.01 17.02
N LEU A 267 -6.79 -31.68 18.10
CA LEU A 267 -5.34 -31.81 18.18
C LEU A 267 -4.92 -33.24 18.50
N ARG A 268 -3.67 -33.59 18.16
CA ARG A 268 -3.03 -34.82 18.63
C ARG A 268 -2.91 -34.83 20.15
N ASN A 269 -2.94 -36.01 20.76
CA ASN A 269 -2.95 -36.20 22.23
C ASN A 269 -1.91 -35.35 22.98
N ASP A 270 -0.67 -35.29 22.46
CA ASP A 270 0.43 -34.56 23.10
C ASP A 270 0.19 -33.04 23.17
N LEU A 271 -0.38 -32.45 22.11
CA LEU A 271 -0.72 -31.02 22.06
C LEU A 271 -2.04 -30.72 22.76
N ARG A 272 -2.99 -31.67 22.70
CA ARG A 272 -4.30 -31.56 23.35
C ARG A 272 -4.16 -31.27 24.83
N ASN A 273 -3.28 -31.97 25.55
CA ASN A 273 -3.10 -31.74 26.99
C ASN A 273 -2.57 -30.34 27.30
N VAL A 274 -1.62 -29.83 26.51
CA VAL A 274 -1.08 -28.47 26.66
C VAL A 274 -2.18 -27.44 26.36
N ALA A 275 -2.90 -27.61 25.25
CA ALA A 275 -3.97 -26.71 24.86
C ALA A 275 -5.13 -26.70 25.87
N THR A 276 -5.52 -27.85 26.42
CA THR A 276 -6.57 -27.94 27.45
C THR A 276 -6.15 -27.16 28.70
N GLU A 277 -4.93 -27.33 29.19
CA GLU A 277 -4.44 -26.59 30.36
C GLU A 277 -4.36 -25.08 30.11
N LEU A 278 -3.84 -24.67 28.95
CA LEU A 278 -3.77 -23.25 28.56
C LEU A 278 -5.17 -22.66 28.40
N ARG A 279 -6.11 -23.40 27.81
CA ARG A 279 -7.50 -22.98 27.66
C ARG A 279 -8.19 -22.82 29.02
N THR A 280 -7.99 -23.74 29.96
CA THR A 280 -8.52 -23.61 31.33
C THR A 280 -7.94 -22.38 32.04
N ARG A 281 -6.63 -22.14 31.91
CA ARG A 281 -5.97 -20.94 32.43
C ARG A 281 -6.55 -19.66 31.82
N ALA A 282 -6.71 -19.65 30.50
CA ALA A 282 -7.24 -18.52 29.75
C ALA A 282 -8.68 -18.21 30.12
N ILE A 283 -9.55 -19.23 30.24
CA ILE A 283 -10.94 -19.07 30.70
C ILE A 283 -10.98 -18.45 32.10
N THR A 284 -10.15 -18.94 33.03
CA THR A 284 -10.09 -18.40 34.39
C THR A 284 -9.69 -16.91 34.40
N ARG A 285 -8.75 -16.52 33.53
CA ARG A 285 -8.36 -15.12 33.37
C ARG A 285 -9.40 -14.28 32.66
N GLY A 286 -10.08 -14.83 31.64
CA GLY A 286 -11.18 -14.21 30.92
C GLY A 286 -12.31 -13.79 31.85
N VAL A 287 -12.80 -14.72 32.68
CA VAL A 287 -13.82 -14.44 33.71
C VAL A 287 -13.39 -13.29 34.63
N ARG A 288 -12.11 -13.25 35.04
CA ARG A 288 -11.58 -12.15 35.85
C ARG A 288 -11.54 -10.82 35.08
N VAL A 289 -11.12 -10.82 33.82
CA VAL A 289 -11.09 -9.64 32.95
C VAL A 289 -12.51 -9.11 32.71
N ALA A 290 -13.48 -9.99 32.42
CA ALA A 290 -14.87 -9.63 32.18
C ALA A 290 -15.50 -8.86 33.37
N VAL A 291 -15.16 -9.26 34.60
CA VAL A 291 -15.57 -8.55 35.83
C VAL A 291 -14.93 -7.16 35.93
N MET A 292 -13.72 -6.97 35.42
CA MET A 292 -12.94 -5.73 35.50
C MET A 292 -13.12 -4.79 34.29
N LEU A 293 -13.75 -5.24 33.20
CA LEU A 293 -14.01 -4.45 31.98
C LEU A 293 -14.78 -3.13 32.23
N PRO A 294 -15.77 -3.06 33.15
CA PRO A 294 -16.42 -1.79 33.48
C PRO A 294 -15.47 -0.73 34.07
N ASP A 295 -14.38 -1.14 34.71
CA ASP A 295 -13.35 -0.24 35.24
C ASP A 295 -12.40 0.21 34.13
N LEU A 296 -12.07 -0.69 33.21
CA LEU A 296 -11.28 -0.38 32.00
C LEU A 296 -11.97 0.67 31.12
N ALA A 297 -13.29 0.52 30.91
CA ALA A 297 -14.09 1.48 30.15
C ALA A 297 -14.12 2.89 30.78
N ARG A 298 -13.80 3.01 32.08
CA ARG A 298 -13.75 4.26 32.84
C ARG A 298 -12.34 4.87 32.95
N GLY A 299 -11.32 4.22 32.38
CA GLY A 299 -9.99 4.80 32.17
C GLY A 299 -8.97 4.62 33.31
N SER A 300 -9.13 3.62 34.19
CA SER A 300 -8.07 3.33 35.18
C SER A 300 -8.17 1.93 35.80
N ASN A 301 -7.17 1.07 35.54
CA ASN A 301 -6.52 0.19 36.53
C ASN A 301 -5.37 -0.60 35.87
N ALA A 302 -4.11 -0.34 36.26
CA ALA A 302 -2.93 -1.05 35.71
C ALA A 302 -3.00 -2.58 35.90
N ASP A 303 -3.70 -3.05 36.93
CA ASP A 303 -3.93 -4.48 37.16
C ASP A 303 -4.88 -5.07 36.10
N THR A 304 -5.84 -4.29 35.62
CA THR A 304 -6.75 -4.71 34.53
C THR A 304 -5.98 -4.77 33.21
N ASP A 305 -5.10 -3.81 32.92
CA ASP A 305 -4.26 -3.82 31.72
C ASP A 305 -3.33 -5.04 31.69
N LEU A 306 -2.74 -5.38 32.83
CA LEU A 306 -1.92 -6.59 32.98
C LEU A 306 -2.75 -7.86 32.79
N ALA A 307 -3.98 -7.90 33.30
CA ALA A 307 -4.88 -9.04 33.15
C ALA A 307 -5.35 -9.21 31.69
N VAL A 308 -5.71 -8.12 31.01
CA VAL A 308 -6.07 -8.11 29.57
C VAL A 308 -4.90 -8.58 28.73
N LYS A 309 -3.68 -8.06 28.98
CA LYS A 309 -2.48 -8.50 28.27
C LYS A 309 -2.19 -9.98 28.50
N ALA A 310 -2.35 -10.48 29.73
CA ALA A 310 -2.16 -11.90 30.03
C ALA A 310 -3.19 -12.81 29.33
N LEU A 311 -4.43 -12.33 29.17
CA LEU A 311 -5.47 -13.02 28.40
C LEU A 311 -5.16 -13.03 26.90
N GLN A 312 -4.68 -11.90 26.35
CA GLN A 312 -4.23 -11.80 24.97
C GLN A 312 -3.06 -12.74 24.67
N ASP A 313 -2.08 -12.81 25.57
CA ASP A 313 -0.96 -13.75 25.48
C ASP A 313 -1.44 -15.20 25.44
N ASP A 314 -2.41 -15.56 26.31
CA ASP A 314 -2.97 -16.92 26.34
C ASP A 314 -3.77 -17.26 25.08
N ALA A 315 -4.55 -16.30 24.54
CA ALA A 315 -5.27 -16.45 23.29
C ALA A 315 -4.31 -16.69 22.12
N ALA A 316 -3.24 -15.90 22.05
CA ALA A 316 -2.20 -16.06 21.05
C ALA A 316 -1.46 -17.41 21.20
N ASP A 317 -1.18 -17.86 22.42
CA ASP A 317 -0.55 -19.16 22.69
C ASP A 317 -1.43 -20.35 22.22
N LEU A 318 -2.75 -20.26 22.39
CA LEU A 318 -3.68 -21.26 21.86
C LEU A 318 -3.68 -21.31 20.33
N LEU A 319 -3.73 -20.14 19.67
CA LEU A 319 -3.64 -20.05 18.22
C LEU A 319 -2.33 -20.65 17.68
N ARG A 320 -1.20 -20.37 18.35
CA ARG A 320 0.11 -20.97 18.02
C ARG A 320 0.05 -22.49 18.09
N ILE A 321 -0.53 -23.07 19.15
CA ILE A 321 -0.67 -24.52 19.28
C ILE A 321 -1.57 -25.11 18.19
N GLY A 322 -2.67 -24.43 17.85
CA GLY A 322 -3.54 -24.83 16.74
C GLY A 322 -2.80 -24.91 15.41
N ALA A 323 -1.87 -23.98 15.16
CA ALA A 323 -1.09 -23.90 13.94
C ALA A 323 0.05 -24.95 13.84
N MET A 324 0.55 -25.48 14.98
CA MET A 324 1.71 -26.39 15.01
C MET A 324 1.57 -27.61 14.10
N GLN A 325 0.37 -28.18 13.99
CA GLN A 325 0.14 -29.32 13.12
C GLN A 325 0.40 -28.95 11.66
N GLY A 326 -0.14 -27.82 11.21
CA GLY A 326 0.11 -27.28 9.88
C GLY A 326 1.60 -26.98 9.65
N TRP A 327 2.31 -26.47 10.65
CA TRP A 327 3.75 -26.23 10.57
C TRP A 327 4.57 -27.52 10.36
N VAL A 328 4.22 -28.60 11.08
CA VAL A 328 4.84 -29.92 10.89
C VAL A 328 4.54 -30.50 9.50
N ASP A 329 3.34 -30.24 8.99
CA ASP A 329 2.94 -30.61 7.63
C ASP A 329 3.71 -29.82 6.57
N THR A 330 3.88 -28.51 6.74
CA THR A 330 4.71 -27.66 5.88
C THR A 330 6.17 -28.15 5.84
N ILE A 331 6.80 -28.41 6.99
CA ILE A 331 8.18 -28.91 7.03
C ILE A 331 8.29 -30.30 6.40
N GLY A 332 7.30 -31.17 6.65
CA GLY A 332 7.27 -32.51 6.05
C GLY A 332 7.10 -32.48 4.52
N ALA A 333 6.29 -31.56 3.99
CA ALA A 333 6.09 -31.38 2.56
C ALA A 333 7.35 -30.88 1.85
N VAL A 334 8.12 -29.99 2.50
CA VAL A 334 9.42 -29.54 1.99
C VAL A 334 10.47 -30.64 2.06
N ARG A 335 10.57 -31.31 3.21
CA ARG A 335 11.60 -32.30 3.49
C ARG A 335 11.07 -33.37 4.44
N ALA A 336 10.61 -34.48 3.87
CA ALA A 336 10.02 -35.59 4.64
C ALA A 336 10.89 -36.07 5.82
N PRO A 337 12.23 -36.22 5.71
CA PRO A 337 13.09 -36.61 6.84
C PRO A 337 13.09 -35.62 8.01
N SER A 338 12.79 -34.34 7.76
CA SER A 338 12.77 -33.29 8.80
C SER A 338 11.48 -33.30 9.63
N ARG A 339 10.42 -33.96 9.16
CA ARG A 339 9.10 -33.95 9.80
C ARG A 339 9.14 -34.41 11.26
N ALA A 340 9.70 -35.59 11.51
CA ALA A 340 9.72 -36.18 12.86
C ALA A 340 10.59 -35.38 13.84
N ALA A 341 11.73 -34.85 13.37
CA ALA A 341 12.61 -34.02 14.19
C ALA A 341 11.93 -32.68 14.54
N PHE A 342 11.28 -32.03 13.57
CA PHE A 342 10.54 -30.79 13.81
C PHE A 342 9.29 -30.98 14.69
N GLU A 343 8.62 -32.13 14.58
CA GLU A 343 7.55 -32.50 15.52
C GLU A 343 8.07 -32.59 16.97
N SER A 344 9.28 -33.08 17.19
CA SER A 344 9.90 -33.05 18.52
C SER A 344 10.20 -31.63 19.01
N VAL A 345 10.59 -30.72 18.11
CA VAL A 345 10.87 -29.32 18.44
C VAL A 345 9.59 -28.58 18.84
N THR A 346 8.53 -28.70 18.05
CA THR A 346 7.22 -28.06 18.32
C THR A 346 6.59 -28.57 19.62
N LYS A 347 6.72 -29.87 19.94
CA LYS A 347 6.36 -30.40 21.27
C LYS A 347 7.16 -29.76 22.41
N GLY A 348 8.46 -29.53 22.19
CA GLY A 348 9.32 -28.82 23.13
C GLY A 348 8.85 -27.38 23.37
N TRP A 349 8.46 -26.67 22.32
CA TRP A 349 7.90 -25.31 22.45
C TRP A 349 6.56 -25.31 23.18
N ALA A 350 5.64 -26.23 22.85
CA ALA A 350 4.36 -26.37 23.55
C ALA A 350 4.55 -26.63 25.05
N ALA A 351 5.48 -27.51 25.42
CA ALA A 351 5.83 -27.75 26.82
C ALA A 351 6.43 -26.51 27.51
N ALA A 352 7.24 -25.72 26.79
CA ALA A 352 7.85 -24.50 27.31
C ALA A 352 6.84 -23.35 27.56
N LEU A 353 5.70 -23.32 26.87
CA LEU A 353 4.62 -22.35 27.14
C LEU A 353 3.99 -22.51 28.54
N ARG A 354 4.16 -23.69 29.17
CA ARG A 354 3.73 -23.93 30.55
C ARG A 354 4.68 -23.33 31.58
N ASP A 355 5.92 -23.06 31.19
CA ASP A 355 6.98 -22.62 32.09
C ASP A 355 7.17 -21.10 31.98
N PRO A 356 6.90 -20.31 33.02
CA PRO A 356 7.05 -18.85 33.00
C PRO A 356 8.46 -18.38 32.60
N THR A 357 9.48 -19.18 32.88
CA THR A 357 10.88 -18.84 32.58
C THR A 357 11.27 -19.11 31.13
N ARG A 358 10.55 -20.00 30.44
CA ARG A 358 10.84 -20.43 29.06
C ARG A 358 9.75 -20.02 28.05
N GLY A 359 8.58 -19.60 28.53
CA GLY A 359 7.43 -19.26 27.70
C GLY A 359 7.73 -18.14 26.70
N LYS A 360 8.43 -17.08 27.13
CA LYS A 360 8.81 -15.98 26.21
C LYS A 360 9.67 -16.48 25.05
N ALA A 361 10.74 -17.21 25.33
CA ALA A 361 11.63 -17.74 24.28
C ALA A 361 10.91 -18.71 23.33
N ALA A 362 9.94 -19.49 23.85
CA ALA A 362 9.11 -20.36 23.02
C ALA A 362 8.17 -19.57 22.11
N ARG A 363 7.51 -18.51 22.62
CA ARG A 363 6.67 -17.60 21.81
C ARG A 363 7.48 -16.92 20.73
N ASP A 364 8.63 -16.35 21.09
CA ASP A 364 9.54 -15.69 20.14
C ASP A 364 9.95 -16.66 19.02
N ALA A 365 10.25 -17.92 19.35
CA ALA A 365 10.58 -18.95 18.35
C ALA A 365 9.39 -19.36 17.47
N MET A 366 8.18 -19.48 18.05
CA MET A 366 6.95 -19.81 17.32
C MET A 366 6.55 -18.69 16.35
N ASP A 367 6.57 -17.44 16.80
CA ASP A 367 6.22 -16.26 15.99
C ASP A 367 7.21 -16.08 14.84
N MET A 368 8.48 -16.33 15.12
CA MET A 368 9.54 -16.34 14.13
C MET A 368 9.35 -17.44 13.09
N PHE A 369 9.03 -18.67 13.52
CA PHE A 369 8.73 -19.76 12.59
C PHE A 369 7.50 -19.45 11.74
N ALA A 370 6.42 -18.95 12.35
CA ALA A 370 5.18 -18.62 11.65
C ALA A 370 5.44 -17.60 10.53
N THR A 371 6.15 -16.51 10.86
CA THR A 371 6.53 -15.47 9.89
C THR A 371 7.37 -16.03 8.76
N GLU A 372 8.35 -16.89 9.06
CA GLU A 372 9.17 -17.53 8.03
C GLU A 372 8.37 -18.54 7.19
N ALA A 373 7.51 -19.34 7.78
CA ALA A 373 6.72 -20.35 7.07
C ALA A 373 5.74 -19.70 6.07
N ASP A 374 5.13 -18.58 6.45
CA ASP A 374 4.20 -17.86 5.58
C ASP A 374 4.92 -17.21 4.37
N LEU A 375 6.16 -16.76 4.58
CA LEU A 375 6.91 -16.00 3.59
C LEU A 375 7.83 -16.85 2.70
N LEU A 376 8.36 -17.98 3.20
CA LEU A 376 9.41 -18.77 2.55
C LEU A 376 8.89 -20.04 1.85
N VAL A 377 7.61 -20.37 1.99
CA VAL A 377 6.95 -21.42 1.18
C VAL A 377 6.75 -20.91 -0.26
N ALA A 378 6.55 -21.83 -1.21
CA ALA A 378 6.40 -21.51 -2.63
C ALA A 378 5.38 -20.39 -2.89
N GLY A 379 5.87 -19.27 -3.44
CA GLY A 379 5.09 -18.08 -3.77
C GLY A 379 4.31 -18.20 -5.08
N ARG A 380 3.75 -17.08 -5.55
CA ARG A 380 2.98 -17.03 -6.80
C ARG A 380 3.87 -17.25 -8.02
N PHE A 381 4.98 -16.53 -8.13
CA PHE A 381 5.93 -16.72 -9.23
C PHE A 381 6.42 -18.15 -9.38
N GLU A 382 6.81 -18.81 -8.29
CA GLU A 382 7.25 -20.22 -8.34
C GLU A 382 6.16 -21.14 -8.93
N ARG A 383 4.89 -20.92 -8.55
CA ARG A 383 3.76 -21.66 -9.13
C ARG A 383 3.56 -21.36 -10.60
N MET A 384 3.75 -20.11 -11.04
CA MET A 384 3.69 -19.73 -12.45
C MET A 384 4.77 -20.45 -13.26
N VAL A 385 6.02 -20.44 -12.78
CA VAL A 385 7.14 -21.17 -13.41
C VAL A 385 6.85 -22.66 -13.51
N ARG A 386 6.39 -23.29 -12.41
CA ARG A 386 6.04 -24.74 -12.39
C ARG A 386 4.90 -25.09 -13.35
N ARG A 387 3.99 -24.15 -13.63
CA ARG A 387 2.88 -24.32 -14.60
C ARG A 387 3.27 -24.02 -16.04
N GLY A 388 4.50 -23.56 -16.28
CA GLY A 388 4.97 -23.20 -17.62
C GLY A 388 4.46 -21.85 -18.12
N ASP A 389 4.18 -20.90 -17.23
CA ASP A 389 3.77 -19.55 -17.62
C ASP A 389 4.87 -18.87 -18.48
N PRO A 390 4.56 -18.41 -19.70
CA PRO A 390 5.56 -17.83 -20.59
C PRO A 390 6.25 -16.58 -20.03
N ALA A 391 5.51 -15.69 -19.35
CA ALA A 391 6.08 -14.47 -18.78
C ALA A 391 7.04 -14.79 -17.63
N ALA A 392 6.69 -15.77 -16.79
CA ALA A 392 7.57 -16.22 -15.72
C ALA A 392 8.84 -16.92 -16.26
N ILE A 393 8.72 -17.75 -17.30
CA ILE A 393 9.88 -18.40 -17.94
C ILE A 393 10.80 -17.35 -18.58
N ASN A 394 10.23 -16.35 -19.26
CA ASN A 394 10.99 -15.26 -19.87
C ASN A 394 11.71 -14.40 -18.83
N ALA A 395 11.07 -14.10 -17.70
CA ALA A 395 11.72 -13.38 -16.59
C ALA A 395 12.92 -14.16 -16.02
N CYS A 396 12.87 -15.50 -16.04
CA CYS A 396 14.00 -16.35 -15.67
C CYS A 396 15.12 -16.41 -16.73
N SER A 397 14.98 -15.72 -17.88
CA SER A 397 15.92 -15.77 -19.01
C SER A 397 16.24 -17.21 -19.45
N GLY A 398 15.25 -18.10 -19.42
CA GLY A 398 15.40 -19.52 -19.77
C GLY A 398 16.01 -20.41 -18.67
N ARG A 399 16.41 -19.87 -17.52
CA ARG A 399 17.01 -20.61 -16.39
C ARG A 399 16.01 -21.02 -15.30
N SER A 400 14.74 -21.19 -15.69
CA SER A 400 13.64 -21.48 -14.77
C SER A 400 13.82 -22.79 -13.99
N SER A 401 14.36 -23.84 -14.63
CA SER A 401 14.65 -25.11 -13.97
C SER A 401 15.75 -25.01 -12.91
N GLU A 402 16.80 -24.24 -13.19
CA GLU A 402 17.90 -24.01 -12.25
C GLU A 402 17.41 -23.21 -11.03
N LEU A 403 16.58 -22.17 -11.26
CA LEU A 403 15.93 -21.41 -10.18
C LEU A 403 15.11 -22.32 -9.26
N LEU A 404 14.24 -23.17 -9.82
CA LEU A 404 13.42 -24.08 -9.02
C LEU A 404 14.28 -25.06 -8.20
N GLN A 405 15.33 -25.63 -8.80
CA GLN A 405 16.24 -26.54 -8.09
C GLN A 405 16.95 -25.84 -6.93
N GLU A 406 17.44 -24.61 -7.15
CA GLU A 406 18.13 -23.85 -6.12
C GLU A 406 17.19 -23.41 -4.99
N LEU A 407 15.95 -23.01 -5.30
CA LEU A 407 14.92 -22.73 -4.30
C LEU A 407 14.59 -23.96 -3.45
N ASP A 408 14.39 -25.13 -4.08
CA ASP A 408 14.10 -26.37 -3.37
C ASP A 408 15.27 -26.81 -2.48
N ARG A 409 16.52 -26.60 -2.94
CA ARG A 409 17.74 -26.83 -2.15
C ARG A 409 17.81 -25.92 -0.91
N ARG A 410 17.63 -24.60 -1.09
CA ARG A 410 17.65 -23.62 0.02
C ARG A 410 16.51 -23.89 1.01
N ARG A 411 15.31 -24.19 0.52
CA ARG A 411 14.14 -24.52 1.35
C ARG A 411 14.35 -25.81 2.15
N SER A 412 14.99 -26.82 1.55
CA SER A 412 15.37 -28.07 2.24
C SER A 412 16.41 -27.86 3.35
N ALA A 413 17.32 -26.90 3.18
CA ALA A 413 18.30 -26.51 4.20
C ALA A 413 17.64 -25.73 5.34
N TRP A 414 16.76 -24.78 5.01
CA TRP A 414 15.93 -24.05 5.97
C TRP A 414 15.06 -24.99 6.83
N ALA A 415 14.36 -25.93 6.20
CA ALA A 415 13.53 -26.91 6.91
C ALA A 415 14.35 -27.81 7.84
N ALA A 416 15.58 -28.19 7.45
CA ALA A 416 16.47 -28.94 8.33
C ALA A 416 17.02 -28.13 9.49
N ALA A 417 17.29 -26.83 9.30
CA ALA A 417 17.69 -25.96 10.39
C ALA A 417 16.63 -25.94 11.49
N TRP A 418 15.38 -25.63 11.12
CA TRP A 418 14.26 -25.64 12.06
C TRP A 418 14.02 -27.01 12.71
N ALA A 419 14.10 -28.09 11.94
CA ALA A 419 13.97 -29.44 12.46
C ALA A 419 15.06 -29.84 13.46
N SER A 420 16.24 -29.23 13.39
CA SER A 420 17.32 -29.46 14.35
C SER A 420 17.17 -28.68 15.66
N GLY A 421 16.12 -27.85 15.79
CA GLY A 421 15.91 -26.96 16.94
C GLY A 421 16.88 -25.78 16.99
N LYS A 422 17.70 -25.59 15.94
CA LYS A 422 18.59 -24.44 15.78
C LYS A 422 17.99 -23.55 14.70
N ALA A 423 17.39 -22.44 15.10
CA ALA A 423 17.03 -21.38 14.17
C ALA A 423 18.31 -20.82 13.52
N ASN A 424 18.78 -21.48 12.46
CA ASN A 424 20.01 -21.12 11.78
C ASN A 424 19.76 -19.87 10.94
N THR A 425 20.28 -18.74 11.43
CA THR A 425 20.16 -17.44 10.78
C THR A 425 20.67 -17.47 9.34
N GLU A 426 21.67 -18.29 9.02
CA GLU A 426 22.21 -18.43 7.66
C GLU A 426 21.22 -19.12 6.71
N ALA A 427 20.59 -20.21 7.14
CA ALA A 427 19.64 -20.94 6.31
C ALA A 427 18.37 -20.11 6.05
N SER A 428 17.87 -19.40 7.07
CA SER A 428 16.77 -18.45 6.92
C SER A 428 17.15 -17.28 6.02
N ARG A 429 18.36 -16.70 6.16
CA ARG A 429 18.84 -15.60 5.30
C ARG A 429 18.91 -16.02 3.84
N ARG A 430 19.54 -17.17 3.55
CA ARG A 430 19.64 -17.70 2.17
C ARG A 430 18.27 -18.01 1.57
N MET A 431 17.34 -18.57 2.35
CA MET A 431 15.99 -18.82 1.85
C MET A 431 15.20 -17.52 1.62
N LEU A 432 15.42 -16.52 2.47
CA LEU A 432 14.84 -15.19 2.30
C LEU A 432 15.35 -14.49 1.04
N GLN A 433 16.64 -14.60 0.72
CA GLN A 433 17.19 -14.17 -0.57
C GLN A 433 16.46 -14.82 -1.74
N GLY A 434 16.25 -16.15 -1.68
CA GLY A 434 15.50 -16.86 -2.72
C GLY A 434 14.07 -16.36 -2.86
N SER A 435 13.40 -16.10 -1.74
CA SER A 435 12.02 -15.58 -1.76
C SER A 435 11.96 -14.16 -2.34
N ARG A 436 12.87 -13.27 -1.94
CA ARG A 436 13.00 -11.92 -2.51
C ARG A 436 13.34 -11.96 -4.00
N MET A 437 14.22 -12.88 -4.43
CA MET A 437 14.53 -13.09 -5.84
C MET A 437 13.27 -13.47 -6.64
N THR A 438 12.42 -14.36 -6.10
CA THR A 438 11.16 -14.71 -6.78
C THR A 438 10.18 -13.54 -6.88
N GLU A 439 10.09 -12.68 -5.86
CA GLU A 439 9.27 -11.46 -5.92
C GLU A 439 9.80 -10.47 -6.97
N VAL A 440 11.12 -10.27 -7.01
CA VAL A 440 11.78 -9.42 -8.01
C VAL A 440 11.47 -9.92 -9.42
N LEU A 441 11.54 -11.23 -9.65
CA LEU A 441 11.22 -11.82 -10.95
C LEU A 441 9.73 -11.74 -11.28
N GLU A 442 8.85 -11.85 -10.29
CA GLU A 442 7.40 -11.68 -10.47
C GLU A 442 7.06 -10.29 -10.99
N TRP A 443 7.58 -9.27 -10.31
CA TRP A 443 7.36 -7.89 -10.71
C TRP A 443 8.05 -7.57 -12.04
N SER A 444 9.25 -8.07 -12.27
CA SER A 444 9.93 -7.97 -13.57
C SER A 444 9.08 -8.55 -14.70
N ALA A 445 8.47 -9.73 -14.51
CA ALA A 445 7.58 -10.36 -15.49
C ALA A 445 6.32 -9.52 -15.75
N ALA A 446 5.68 -9.01 -14.69
CA ALA A 446 4.48 -8.19 -14.80
C ALA A 446 4.75 -6.88 -15.55
N LEU A 447 5.87 -6.21 -15.25
CA LEU A 447 6.22 -4.91 -15.81
C LEU A 447 6.49 -4.94 -17.31
N GLN A 448 6.95 -6.07 -17.86
CA GLN A 448 7.18 -6.20 -19.30
C GLN A 448 5.90 -5.99 -20.13
N SER A 449 4.72 -6.30 -19.57
CA SER A 449 3.44 -6.11 -20.25
C SER A 449 2.95 -4.66 -20.29
N HIS A 450 3.63 -3.75 -19.57
CA HIS A 450 3.22 -2.36 -19.40
C HIS A 450 4.27 -1.35 -19.91
N GLU A 451 5.11 -1.75 -20.89
CA GLU A 451 6.06 -0.82 -21.53
C GLU A 451 5.32 0.38 -22.16
N GLY A 452 5.66 1.61 -21.77
CA GLY A 452 5.04 2.83 -22.28
C GLY A 452 3.81 3.31 -21.51
N ALA A 453 3.36 2.57 -20.50
CA ALA A 453 2.24 2.93 -19.63
C ALA A 453 2.41 4.30 -18.96
N GLU A 454 3.65 4.65 -18.63
CA GLU A 454 4.02 5.93 -18.02
C GLU A 454 3.59 7.15 -18.84
N ARG A 455 3.68 7.04 -20.18
CA ARG A 455 3.31 8.15 -21.08
C ARG A 455 1.80 8.37 -21.09
N GLN A 456 1.03 7.29 -21.00
CA GLN A 456 -0.44 7.37 -20.98
C GLN A 456 -0.91 7.94 -19.64
N LEU A 457 -0.27 7.58 -18.53
CA LEU A 457 -0.62 8.10 -17.20
C LEU A 457 -0.48 9.62 -17.06
N ASN A 458 0.40 10.26 -17.84
CA ASN A 458 0.49 11.73 -17.88
C ASN A 458 -0.77 12.42 -18.43
N ALA A 459 -1.71 11.69 -19.05
CA ALA A 459 -3.01 12.19 -19.47
C ALA A 459 -4.08 12.13 -18.35
N TRP A 460 -3.73 11.61 -17.17
CA TRP A 460 -4.63 11.55 -16.02
C TRP A 460 -4.40 12.73 -15.05
N GLY A 461 -5.50 13.26 -14.49
CA GLY A 461 -5.55 14.34 -13.51
C GLY A 461 -4.63 14.15 -12.31
N GLY A 462 -4.47 12.91 -11.85
CA GLY A 462 -3.76 12.59 -10.62
C GLY A 462 -2.24 12.60 -10.68
N PHE A 463 -1.61 12.56 -11.86
CA PHE A 463 -0.16 12.40 -11.93
C PHE A 463 0.53 13.15 -13.08
N ALA A 464 1.74 13.64 -12.86
CA ALA A 464 2.55 14.27 -13.90
C ALA A 464 4.04 14.04 -13.64
N ALA A 465 4.73 13.38 -14.56
CA ALA A 465 6.19 13.29 -14.50
C ALA A 465 6.82 13.44 -15.89
N PRO A 466 8.03 14.02 -15.98
CA PRO A 466 8.77 14.05 -17.24
C PRO A 466 9.05 12.62 -17.71
N ALA A 467 9.24 12.42 -19.03
CA ALA A 467 9.49 11.08 -19.59
C ALA A 467 10.66 10.36 -18.89
N ASP A 468 11.76 11.08 -18.63
CA ASP A 468 12.93 10.55 -17.93
C ASP A 468 12.77 10.47 -16.39
N GLY A 469 11.66 10.99 -15.86
CA GLY A 469 11.29 10.85 -14.44
C GLY A 469 10.69 9.50 -14.12
N TRP A 470 10.17 8.78 -15.11
CA TRP A 470 9.55 7.47 -14.96
C TRP A 470 10.57 6.30 -14.90
N MET A 471 11.83 6.58 -14.58
CA MET A 471 12.88 5.58 -14.48
C MET A 471 12.70 4.68 -13.25
N PRO A 472 13.10 3.38 -13.33
CA PRO A 472 13.77 2.74 -14.46
C PRO A 472 12.83 2.07 -15.46
N HIS A 473 13.27 2.01 -16.72
CA HIS A 473 12.55 1.32 -17.80
C HIS A 473 12.38 -0.19 -17.48
N PRO A 474 11.25 -0.84 -17.85
CA PRO A 474 11.04 -2.28 -17.59
C PRO A 474 12.17 -3.18 -18.07
N LYS A 475 12.77 -2.90 -19.24
CA LYS A 475 13.96 -3.61 -19.75
C LYS A 475 15.19 -3.51 -18.82
N ALA A 476 15.38 -2.37 -18.16
CA ALA A 476 16.49 -2.21 -17.21
C ALA A 476 16.24 -3.02 -15.93
N ILE A 477 14.99 -3.05 -15.44
CA ILE A 477 14.60 -3.94 -14.33
C ILE A 477 14.80 -5.40 -14.71
N ALA A 478 14.39 -5.80 -15.91
CA ALA A 478 14.58 -7.17 -16.40
C ALA A 478 16.06 -7.55 -16.48
N ALA A 479 16.91 -6.69 -17.04
CA ALA A 479 18.35 -6.94 -17.12
C ALA A 479 19.00 -7.05 -15.73
N ARG A 480 18.66 -6.17 -14.80
CA ARG A 480 19.18 -6.23 -13.42
C ARG A 480 18.65 -7.45 -12.65
N SER A 481 17.39 -7.84 -12.89
CA SER A 481 16.82 -9.06 -12.32
C SER A 481 17.51 -10.31 -12.86
N ALA A 482 17.91 -10.31 -14.13
CA ALA A 482 18.69 -11.39 -14.72
C ALA A 482 20.10 -11.49 -14.12
N LEU A 483 20.77 -10.35 -13.87
CA LEU A 483 22.06 -10.31 -13.17
C LEU A 483 21.93 -10.83 -11.73
N ALA A 484 20.90 -10.38 -10.99
CA ALA A 484 20.62 -10.88 -9.64
C ALA A 484 20.36 -12.40 -9.64
N LEU A 485 19.62 -12.91 -10.63
CA LEU A 485 19.37 -14.34 -10.81
C LEU A 485 20.67 -15.10 -11.11
N GLU A 486 21.55 -14.55 -11.94
CA GLU A 486 22.83 -15.16 -12.26
C GLU A 486 23.72 -15.28 -11.01
N ALA A 487 23.87 -14.20 -10.24
CA ALA A 487 24.57 -14.22 -8.96
C ALA A 487 23.95 -15.23 -7.97
N PHE A 488 22.61 -15.33 -7.96
CA PHE A 488 21.86 -16.25 -7.09
C PHE A 488 22.15 -17.71 -7.40
N LEU A 489 22.12 -18.05 -8.69
CA LEU A 489 22.43 -19.39 -9.18
C LEU A 489 23.93 -19.73 -9.03
N ALA A 490 24.81 -18.73 -9.06
CA ALA A 490 26.24 -18.89 -8.78
C ALA A 490 26.56 -19.04 -7.28
N GLY A 491 25.60 -18.84 -6.38
CA GLY A 491 25.81 -18.92 -4.93
C GLY A 491 26.61 -17.76 -4.35
N GLN A 492 26.64 -16.61 -5.03
CA GLN A 492 27.36 -15.41 -4.61
C GLN A 492 26.51 -14.54 -3.67
N ASP A 493 26.25 -15.03 -2.45
CA ASP A 493 25.21 -14.46 -1.56
C ASP A 493 25.36 -12.95 -1.29
N GLU A 494 26.58 -12.39 -1.23
CA GLU A 494 26.81 -10.95 -1.04
C GLU A 494 26.45 -10.13 -2.29
N ALA A 495 26.83 -10.62 -3.48
CA ALA A 495 26.49 -9.98 -4.74
C ALA A 495 24.98 -10.02 -4.99
N VAL A 496 24.35 -11.16 -4.67
CA VAL A 496 22.89 -11.33 -4.72
C VAL A 496 22.17 -10.29 -3.88
N GLU A 497 22.60 -10.06 -2.65
CA GLU A 497 21.98 -9.05 -1.78
C GLU A 497 22.09 -7.65 -2.36
N ALA A 498 23.27 -7.29 -2.87
CA ALA A 498 23.48 -6.00 -3.50
C ALA A 498 22.59 -5.83 -4.74
N ASP A 499 22.52 -6.84 -5.60
CA ASP A 499 21.74 -6.80 -6.84
C ASP A 499 20.22 -6.81 -6.58
N ILE A 500 19.74 -7.65 -5.64
CA ILE A 500 18.34 -7.64 -5.20
C ILE A 500 17.99 -6.26 -4.61
N ALA A 501 18.81 -5.71 -3.72
CA ALA A 501 18.55 -4.41 -3.11
C ALA A 501 18.48 -3.29 -4.16
N ASN A 502 19.34 -3.33 -5.18
CA ASN A 502 19.33 -2.38 -6.29
C ASN A 502 18.01 -2.44 -7.09
N VAL A 503 17.50 -3.64 -7.38
CA VAL A 503 16.21 -3.77 -8.09
C VAL A 503 15.05 -3.37 -7.20
N GLU A 504 15.06 -3.79 -5.94
CA GLU A 504 14.02 -3.50 -4.96
C GLU A 504 13.86 -2.02 -4.57
N ALA A 505 14.90 -1.20 -4.77
CA ALA A 505 14.82 0.25 -4.58
C ALA A 505 13.92 0.92 -5.63
N ASP A 506 13.89 0.34 -6.83
CA ASP A 506 13.17 0.85 -8.00
C ASP A 506 11.77 0.22 -8.16
N LEU A 507 11.56 -0.99 -7.61
CA LEU A 507 10.30 -1.72 -7.71
C LEU A 507 9.06 -0.91 -7.26
N PRO A 508 9.05 -0.21 -6.11
CA PRO A 508 7.83 0.46 -5.63
C PRO A 508 7.23 1.43 -6.64
N LEU A 509 8.07 2.23 -7.31
CA LEU A 509 7.61 3.16 -8.35
C LEU A 509 6.99 2.39 -9.51
N MET A 510 7.66 1.34 -9.98
CA MET A 510 7.20 0.53 -11.09
C MET A 510 5.88 -0.18 -10.80
N VAL A 511 5.68 -0.70 -9.58
CA VAL A 511 4.40 -1.28 -9.18
C VAL A 511 3.28 -0.23 -9.20
N VAL A 512 3.54 0.97 -8.67
CA VAL A 512 2.57 2.08 -8.73
C VAL A 512 2.20 2.37 -10.18
N VAL A 513 3.18 2.49 -11.09
CA VAL A 513 2.93 2.74 -12.52
C VAL A 513 2.08 1.63 -13.13
N ALA A 514 2.49 0.37 -12.96
CA ALA A 514 1.79 -0.77 -13.54
C ALA A 514 0.34 -0.87 -13.06
N ARG A 515 0.11 -0.72 -11.75
CA ARG A 515 -1.24 -0.82 -11.17
C ARG A 515 -2.14 0.34 -11.57
N LEU A 516 -1.61 1.56 -11.59
CA LEU A 516 -2.36 2.70 -12.09
C LEU A 516 -2.70 2.53 -13.56
N ALA A 517 -1.75 2.06 -14.37
CA ALA A 517 -1.97 1.82 -15.79
C ALA A 517 -3.00 0.72 -16.04
N GLU A 518 -2.89 -0.43 -15.37
CA GLU A 518 -3.87 -1.53 -15.46
C GLU A 518 -5.28 -1.05 -15.09
N THR A 519 -5.40 -0.27 -14.02
CA THR A 519 -6.70 0.21 -13.52
C THR A 519 -7.30 1.30 -14.41
N LEU A 520 -6.45 2.18 -14.96
CA LEU A 520 -6.89 3.32 -15.76
C LEU A 520 -6.92 3.04 -17.26
N GLU A 521 -6.37 1.92 -17.75
CA GLU A 521 -6.25 1.58 -19.17
C GLU A 521 -7.57 1.78 -19.95
N PRO A 522 -8.72 1.24 -19.51
CA PRO A 522 -9.98 1.42 -20.24
C PRO A 522 -10.38 2.88 -20.43
N TRP A 523 -10.02 3.73 -19.46
CA TRP A 523 -10.31 5.15 -19.47
C TRP A 523 -9.26 5.95 -20.26
N LEU A 524 -7.98 5.60 -20.14
CA LEU A 524 -6.87 6.28 -20.81
C LEU A 524 -6.83 6.04 -22.33
N ALA A 525 -7.26 4.87 -22.80
CA ALA A 525 -7.15 4.47 -24.20
C ALA A 525 -7.76 5.46 -25.22
N THR A 526 -8.73 6.29 -24.79
CA THR A 526 -9.43 7.26 -25.64
C THR A 526 -8.96 8.72 -25.47
N ARG A 527 -7.96 8.99 -24.60
CA ARG A 527 -7.66 10.33 -24.08
C ARG A 527 -6.27 10.89 -24.46
N ASN A 528 -5.70 10.47 -25.59
CA ASN A 528 -4.40 10.96 -26.06
C ASN A 528 -4.48 12.24 -26.93
N THR A 529 -5.11 13.31 -26.45
CA THR A 529 -5.20 14.59 -27.19
C THR A 529 -4.60 15.76 -26.44
N LEU A 530 -4.33 16.86 -27.15
CA LEU A 530 -3.94 18.10 -26.50
C LEU A 530 -5.08 18.61 -25.61
N GLY A 531 -6.34 18.55 -26.07
CA GLY A 531 -7.50 18.93 -25.25
C GLY A 531 -7.58 18.16 -23.92
N ALA A 532 -7.39 16.83 -23.95
CA ALA A 532 -7.38 16.03 -22.73
C ALA A 532 -6.23 16.41 -21.76
N ARG A 533 -5.03 16.71 -22.29
CA ARG A 533 -3.89 17.16 -21.48
C ARG A 533 -4.06 18.57 -20.91
N LEU A 534 -4.82 19.43 -21.56
CA LEU A 534 -5.18 20.76 -21.03
C LEU A 534 -6.25 20.66 -19.94
N ALA A 535 -7.26 19.80 -20.11
CA ALA A 535 -8.31 19.59 -19.11
C ALA A 535 -7.76 19.16 -17.74
N VAL A 536 -6.70 18.35 -17.77
CA VAL A 536 -5.92 17.88 -16.62
C VAL A 536 -5.28 19.02 -15.79
N VAL A 537 -5.13 20.22 -16.35
CA VAL A 537 -4.62 21.42 -15.64
C VAL A 537 -5.71 22.12 -14.85
N ARG A 538 -6.96 22.11 -15.34
CA ARG A 538 -8.07 22.85 -14.71
C ARG A 538 -8.99 21.97 -13.86
N ASP A 539 -9.08 20.68 -14.13
CA ASP A 539 -10.12 19.85 -13.54
C ASP A 539 -9.77 19.43 -12.10
N ALA A 540 -10.66 19.77 -11.17
CA ALA A 540 -10.63 19.25 -9.81
C ALA A 540 -11.14 17.81 -9.76
N PRO A 541 -10.59 16.94 -8.89
CA PRO A 541 -11.24 15.66 -8.63
C PRO A 541 -12.61 15.88 -7.98
N ALA A 542 -13.64 15.21 -8.50
CA ALA A 542 -14.90 15.05 -7.78
C ALA A 542 -14.68 14.21 -6.50
N ARG A 543 -15.60 14.29 -5.54
CA ARG A 543 -15.49 13.54 -4.26
C ARG A 543 -15.38 12.03 -4.45
N ASP A 544 -16.03 11.50 -5.47
CA ASP A 544 -16.07 10.10 -5.86
C ASP A 544 -15.03 9.74 -6.93
N ALA A 545 -14.16 10.67 -7.33
CA ALA A 545 -13.10 10.39 -8.27
C ALA A 545 -12.11 9.36 -7.71
N TYR A 546 -11.56 8.55 -8.63
CA TYR A 546 -10.54 7.57 -8.31
C TYR A 546 -9.29 8.26 -7.75
N LEU A 547 -8.85 7.82 -6.55
CA LEU A 547 -7.69 8.33 -5.83
C LEU A 547 -7.72 9.84 -5.50
N ALA A 548 -8.91 10.45 -5.46
CA ALA A 548 -9.06 11.85 -5.06
C ALA A 548 -8.48 12.14 -3.66
N SER A 549 -8.62 11.19 -2.72
CA SER A 549 -8.07 11.24 -1.37
C SER A 549 -6.54 11.28 -1.30
N ASP A 550 -5.88 10.73 -2.33
CA ASP A 550 -4.43 10.55 -2.38
C ASP A 550 -3.74 11.61 -3.26
N ARG A 551 -4.51 12.60 -3.73
CA ARG A 551 -4.02 13.66 -4.62
C ARG A 551 -2.75 14.34 -4.11
N ALA A 552 -2.70 14.75 -2.84
CA ALA A 552 -1.53 15.43 -2.29
C ALA A 552 -0.26 14.55 -2.39
N LEU A 553 -0.37 13.27 -2.04
CA LEU A 553 0.72 12.29 -2.09
C LEU A 553 1.18 12.05 -3.54
N LEU A 554 0.24 11.97 -4.49
CA LEU A 554 0.55 11.85 -5.91
C LEU A 554 1.27 13.09 -6.48
N MET A 555 0.88 14.29 -6.06
CA MET A 555 1.53 15.54 -6.46
C MET A 555 2.94 15.66 -5.87
N GLN A 556 3.15 15.20 -4.64
CA GLN A 556 4.48 15.06 -4.03
C GLN A 556 5.37 14.11 -4.82
N LEU A 557 4.84 12.94 -5.19
CA LEU A 557 5.57 11.97 -6.00
C LEU A 557 5.97 12.56 -7.35
N ALA A 558 5.03 13.19 -8.05
CA ALA A 558 5.25 13.91 -9.31
C ALA A 558 6.36 14.98 -9.18
N ARG A 559 6.33 15.75 -8.09
CA ARG A 559 7.34 16.75 -7.78
C ARG A 559 8.72 16.12 -7.56
N CYS A 560 8.81 15.07 -6.77
CA CYS A 560 10.06 14.34 -6.52
C CYS A 560 10.67 13.80 -7.82
N LEU A 561 9.89 13.11 -8.66
CA LEU A 561 10.40 12.56 -9.92
C LEU A 561 10.97 13.65 -10.83
N THR A 562 10.29 14.80 -10.89
CA THR A 562 10.75 15.95 -11.65
C THR A 562 12.09 16.48 -11.16
N GLU A 563 12.26 16.61 -9.84
CA GLU A 563 13.53 17.05 -9.24
C GLU A 563 14.64 16.00 -9.41
N VAL A 564 14.33 14.70 -9.33
CA VAL A 564 15.30 13.63 -9.62
C VAL A 564 15.84 13.75 -11.03
N THR A 565 14.96 13.92 -12.03
CA THR A 565 15.37 14.09 -13.43
C THR A 565 16.28 15.31 -13.59
N ARG A 566 15.90 16.43 -12.97
CA ARG A 566 16.73 17.64 -12.97
C ARG A 566 18.10 17.40 -12.35
N ALA A 567 18.17 16.88 -11.13
CA ALA A 567 19.41 16.62 -10.42
C ALA A 567 20.35 15.72 -11.25
N ARG A 568 19.81 14.71 -11.93
CA ARG A 568 20.57 13.85 -12.87
C ARG A 568 21.10 14.63 -14.07
N SER A 569 20.27 15.45 -14.71
CA SER A 569 20.68 16.27 -15.87
C SER A 569 21.82 17.24 -15.51
N LEU A 570 21.81 17.77 -14.28
CA LEU A 570 22.84 18.64 -13.74
C LEU A 570 24.03 17.89 -13.12
N ARG A 571 24.05 16.54 -13.19
CA ARG A 571 25.07 15.67 -12.60
C ARG A 571 25.28 15.84 -11.09
N GLN A 572 24.20 16.18 -10.36
CA GLN A 572 24.18 16.33 -8.91
C GLN A 572 23.84 14.99 -8.24
N SER A 573 24.80 14.05 -8.24
CA SER A 573 24.57 12.65 -7.84
C SER A 573 24.03 12.49 -6.41
N GLU A 574 24.52 13.26 -5.45
CA GLU A 574 24.05 13.17 -4.04
C GLU A 574 22.60 13.63 -3.90
N VAL A 575 22.24 14.77 -4.49
CA VAL A 575 20.86 15.30 -4.49
C VAL A 575 19.91 14.33 -5.18
N ALA A 576 20.34 13.75 -6.32
CA ALA A 576 19.55 12.75 -7.03
C ALA A 576 19.32 11.50 -6.17
N LYS A 577 20.30 11.08 -5.37
CA LYS A 577 20.20 9.91 -4.47
C LYS A 577 19.28 10.17 -3.28
N GLU A 578 19.35 11.36 -2.68
CA GLU A 578 18.46 11.79 -1.61
C GLU A 578 17.00 11.85 -2.10
N LEU A 579 16.76 12.47 -3.25
CA LEU A 579 15.44 12.55 -3.87
C LEU A 579 14.91 11.18 -4.32
N GLN A 580 15.78 10.29 -4.82
CA GLN A 580 15.38 8.91 -5.15
C GLN A 580 14.93 8.16 -3.90
N THR A 581 15.61 8.34 -2.77
CA THR A 581 15.23 7.73 -1.49
C THR A 581 13.85 8.22 -1.05
N LEU A 582 13.60 9.53 -1.13
CA LEU A 582 12.30 10.12 -0.83
C LEU A 582 11.20 9.58 -1.77
N THR A 583 11.50 9.48 -3.07
CA THR A 583 10.60 8.89 -4.08
C THR A 583 10.22 7.46 -3.71
N THR A 584 11.19 6.62 -3.33
CA THR A 584 10.96 5.24 -2.93
C THR A 584 10.07 5.14 -1.69
N VAL A 585 10.24 6.03 -0.71
CA VAL A 585 9.38 6.09 0.50
C VAL A 585 7.93 6.41 0.13
N ILE A 586 7.72 7.48 -0.66
CA ILE A 586 6.38 7.89 -1.10
C ILE A 586 5.72 6.76 -1.92
N CYS A 587 6.48 6.13 -2.83
CA CYS A 587 5.97 5.02 -3.63
C CYS A 587 5.62 3.81 -2.77
N ALA A 588 6.43 3.46 -1.78
CA ALA A 588 6.16 2.32 -0.90
C ALA A 588 4.88 2.55 -0.05
N GLU A 589 4.70 3.77 0.46
CA GLU A 589 3.47 4.15 1.16
C GLU A 589 2.25 4.06 0.24
N PHE A 590 2.35 4.62 -0.96
CA PHE A 590 1.25 4.66 -1.91
C PHE A 590 0.91 3.27 -2.48
N ALA A 591 1.93 2.47 -2.78
CA ALA A 591 1.77 1.12 -3.29
C ALA A 591 1.05 0.21 -2.28
N GLY A 592 1.34 0.34 -0.98
CA GLY A 592 0.60 -0.38 0.06
C GLY A 592 -0.89 -0.01 0.15
N ARG A 593 -1.30 1.15 -0.38
CA ARG A 593 -2.70 1.56 -0.50
C ARG A 593 -3.36 1.02 -1.78
N LEU A 594 -2.57 0.80 -2.84
CA LEU A 594 -3.04 0.29 -4.12
C LEU A 594 -3.15 -1.24 -4.16
N ASP A 595 -2.23 -1.96 -3.50
CA ASP A 595 -2.09 -3.41 -3.68
C ASP A 595 -1.52 -4.11 -2.43
N GLY A 596 -2.15 -5.23 -2.06
CA GLY A 596 -1.67 -6.10 -0.98
C GLY A 596 -0.37 -6.83 -1.30
N ASP A 597 -0.05 -7.04 -2.59
CA ASP A 597 1.18 -7.74 -2.99
C ASP A 597 2.45 -6.94 -2.64
N VAL A 598 2.40 -5.61 -2.64
CA VAL A 598 3.55 -4.78 -2.19
C VAL A 598 3.77 -4.87 -0.68
N ALA A 599 2.71 -5.16 0.08
CA ALA A 599 2.86 -5.45 1.50
C ALA A 599 3.71 -6.71 1.76
N ARG A 600 3.70 -7.69 0.84
CA ARG A 600 4.53 -8.90 0.94
C ARG A 600 6.01 -8.60 0.77
N LEU A 601 6.40 -7.83 -0.26
CA LEU A 601 7.81 -7.41 -0.44
C LEU A 601 8.31 -6.59 0.75
N ALA A 602 7.48 -5.69 1.29
CA ALA A 602 7.80 -4.95 2.50
C ALA A 602 7.96 -5.87 3.72
N ALA A 603 7.10 -6.90 3.86
CA ALA A 603 7.21 -7.89 4.92
C ALA A 603 8.51 -8.72 4.82
N LEU A 604 8.91 -9.12 3.61
CA LEU A 604 10.19 -9.82 3.38
C LEU A 604 11.39 -8.95 3.79
N LYS A 605 11.39 -7.65 3.44
CA LYS A 605 12.45 -6.71 3.87
C LYS A 605 12.53 -6.54 5.38
N ARG A 606 11.37 -6.46 6.07
CA ARG A 606 11.32 -6.42 7.54
C ARG A 606 11.90 -7.68 8.15
N LEU A 607 11.53 -8.85 7.61
CA LEU A 607 12.08 -10.13 8.03
C LEU A 607 13.60 -10.21 7.82
N THR A 608 14.17 -9.57 6.78
CA THR A 608 15.62 -9.49 6.60
C THR A 608 16.29 -8.78 7.78
N ALA A 609 15.77 -7.61 8.17
CA ALA A 609 16.29 -6.84 9.29
C ALA A 609 16.15 -7.61 10.62
N GLU A 610 15.03 -8.30 10.81
CA GLU A 610 14.80 -9.15 11.97
C GLU A 610 15.80 -10.32 12.03
N ILE A 611 16.04 -11.03 10.91
CA ILE A 611 17.03 -12.11 10.83
C ILE A 611 18.43 -11.59 11.15
N ALA A 612 18.81 -10.43 10.62
CA ALA A 612 20.12 -9.82 10.85
C ALA A 612 20.32 -9.42 12.32
N ALA A 613 19.26 -9.01 13.01
CA ALA A 613 19.30 -8.61 14.42
C ALA A 613 19.29 -9.80 15.41
N ARG A 614 19.21 -11.06 14.93
CA ARG A 614 19.08 -12.23 15.81
C ARG A 614 20.36 -12.48 16.62
N PRO A 615 20.27 -12.63 17.95
CA PRO A 615 21.38 -13.13 18.75
C PRO A 615 21.69 -14.59 18.37
N ALA A 616 22.96 -14.98 18.39
CA ALA A 616 23.42 -16.33 18.00
C ALA A 616 22.98 -17.46 18.96
N THR A 617 22.15 -17.18 19.95
CA THR A 617 21.81 -18.10 21.04
C THR A 617 20.64 -19.01 20.65
N PRO A 618 20.74 -20.34 20.85
CA PRO A 618 19.68 -21.26 20.45
C PRO A 618 18.45 -21.10 21.32
N ALA A 619 17.31 -20.80 20.70
CA ALA A 619 16.00 -20.91 21.33
C ALA A 619 15.63 -22.39 21.48
N GLY A 620 15.79 -22.91 22.70
CA GLY A 620 15.33 -24.25 23.08
C GLY A 620 16.47 -25.19 23.42
N ALA A 621 16.78 -25.29 24.70
CA ALA A 621 17.46 -26.47 25.22
C ALA A 621 16.57 -27.68 24.91
N SER A 622 16.97 -28.52 23.94
CA SER A 622 16.46 -29.89 23.84
C SER A 622 16.56 -30.52 25.22
N PRO A 623 15.51 -31.20 25.71
CA PRO A 623 15.64 -31.95 26.95
C PRO A 623 16.77 -32.96 26.74
N LYS A 624 17.84 -32.84 27.53
CA LYS A 624 18.85 -33.90 27.61
C LYS A 624 18.08 -35.17 27.98
N ARG A 625 18.05 -36.16 27.07
CA ARG A 625 17.60 -37.52 27.41
C ARG A 625 18.40 -37.94 28.65
N ARG A 626 17.70 -38.12 29.77
CA ARG A 626 18.23 -38.90 30.89
C ARG A 626 17.98 -40.37 30.63
#